data_AF-A0A0G0AIP2-F1
#
_entry.id   AF-A0A0G0AIP2-F1
#
_cell.length_a   1.000
_cell.length_b   1.000
_cell.length_c   1.000
_cell.angle_alpha   90.00
_cell.angle_beta   90.00
_cell.angle_gamma   90.00
#
_symmetry.space_group_name_H-M   'P 1'
#
loop_
_entity.id
_entity.type
_entity.pdbx_description
1 polymer ?
#
loop_
_entity_poly.entity_id
_entity_poly.type
_entity_poly.pdbx_seq_one_letter_code
_entity_poly.pdbx_strand_id
1 'polypeptide(L)'
;MTKLRNDILRFMSRNKLSSKEELKIDVKEVKSPESSAMIVAQMVAEGLEKRMPFRRVMKSMVEKAFANRDVKGIKISLAGMLGGSKMSRVESKKVGQIPLQTLRADIDYALYEAFLPLGKIGIKVWIYKGEIFDEK
;
A
#
# COMPACT_ATOMS: atom_id res chain seq x y z
N MET A 1 -22.25 9.03 4.64
CA MET A 1 -22.69 9.45 3.29
C MET A 1 -22.86 10.96 3.18
N THR A 2 -23.78 11.59 3.92
CA THR A 2 -24.01 13.05 3.89
C THR A 2 -22.80 13.88 4.35
N LYS A 3 -22.06 13.44 5.38
CA LYS A 3 -20.83 14.13 5.82
C LYS A 3 -19.75 14.18 4.73
N LEU A 4 -19.41 13.03 4.13
CA LEU A 4 -18.40 12.95 3.07
C LEU A 4 -18.80 13.78 1.84
N ARG A 5 -20.08 13.73 1.45
CA ARG A 5 -20.62 14.58 0.37
C ARG A 5 -20.46 16.06 0.72
N ASN A 6 -20.83 16.46 1.94
CA ASN A 6 -20.72 17.85 2.40
C ASN A 6 -19.27 18.32 2.49
N ASP A 7 -18.35 17.46 2.92
CA ASP A 7 -16.92 17.78 3.00
C ASP A 7 -16.30 17.96 1.60
N ILE A 8 -16.69 17.13 0.63
CA ILE A 8 -16.26 17.26 -0.77
C ILE A 8 -16.85 18.53 -1.40
N LEU A 9 -18.12 18.82 -1.17
CA LEU A 9 -18.75 20.06 -1.66
C LEU A 9 -18.10 21.32 -1.06
N ARG A 10 -17.72 21.28 0.22
CA ARG A 10 -16.94 22.35 0.89
C ARG A 10 -15.55 22.50 0.29
N PHE A 11 -14.88 21.41 -0.07
CA PHE A 11 -13.58 21.47 -0.74
C PHE A 11 -13.69 22.05 -2.15
N MET A 12 -14.70 21.65 -2.92
CA MET A 12 -14.94 22.14 -4.28
C MET A 12 -15.27 23.64 -4.32
N SER A 13 -16.12 24.12 -3.41
CA SER A 13 -16.44 25.55 -3.32
C SER A 13 -15.24 26.39 -2.93
N ARG A 14 -14.37 25.88 -2.05
CA ARG A 14 -13.11 26.54 -1.64
C ARG A 14 -12.11 26.70 -2.79
N ASN A 15 -12.11 25.77 -3.76
CA ASN A 15 -11.24 25.79 -4.93
C ASN A 15 -11.90 26.37 -6.20
N LYS A 16 -13.06 27.03 -6.08
CA LYS A 16 -13.81 27.65 -7.20
C LYS A 16 -14.13 26.68 -8.36
N LEU A 17 -14.27 25.39 -8.06
CA LEU A 17 -14.75 24.40 -9.02
C LEU A 17 -16.27 24.41 -9.01
N SER A 18 -16.88 24.96 -10.06
CA SER A 18 -18.32 25.14 -10.16
C SER A 18 -19.01 23.82 -10.50
N SER A 19 -19.47 23.08 -9.49
CA SER A 19 -20.24 21.84 -9.68
C SER A 19 -21.69 22.15 -10.04
N LYS A 20 -22.01 22.13 -11.33
CA LYS A 20 -23.39 22.13 -11.84
C LYS A 20 -23.99 20.71 -11.89
N GLU A 21 -23.19 19.70 -11.59
CA GLU A 21 -23.54 18.28 -11.70
C GLU A 21 -23.59 17.62 -10.31
N GLU A 22 -24.54 16.71 -10.13
CA GLU A 22 -24.69 15.94 -8.90
C GLU A 22 -23.61 14.88 -8.76
N LEU A 23 -22.74 15.03 -7.76
CA LEU A 23 -21.73 14.02 -7.41
C LEU A 23 -22.40 12.75 -6.90
N LYS A 24 -22.16 11.62 -7.57
CA LYS A 24 -22.50 10.27 -7.08
C LYS A 24 -21.22 9.61 -6.56
N ILE A 25 -21.27 9.12 -5.32
CA ILE A 25 -20.11 8.53 -4.63
C ILE A 25 -20.48 7.10 -4.27
N ASP A 26 -19.75 6.14 -4.85
CA ASP A 26 -19.90 4.73 -4.56
C ASP A 26 -18.64 4.23 -3.83
N VAL A 27 -18.82 3.67 -2.64
CA VAL A 27 -17.74 3.04 -1.87
C VAL A 27 -17.77 1.55 -2.19
N LYS A 28 -16.71 1.05 -2.84
CA LYS A 28 -16.52 -0.38 -3.09
C LYS A 28 -15.53 -0.94 -2.09
N GLU A 29 -15.94 -1.99 -1.40
CA GLU A 29 -15.07 -2.70 -0.47
C GLU A 29 -14.08 -3.59 -1.24
N VAL A 30 -12.84 -3.65 -0.74
CA VAL A 30 -11.81 -4.53 -1.29
C VAL A 30 -12.00 -5.91 -0.65
N LYS A 31 -12.35 -6.92 -1.47
CA LYS A 31 -12.65 -8.29 -1.02
C LYS A 31 -11.54 -8.93 -0.16
N SER A 32 -10.28 -8.67 -0.52
CA SER A 32 -9.11 -9.15 0.19
C SER A 32 -8.18 -7.98 0.47
N PRO A 33 -8.13 -7.43 1.69
CA PRO A 33 -7.25 -6.29 2.00
C PRO A 33 -5.77 -6.64 1.81
N GLU A 34 -5.41 -7.90 2.03
CA GLU A 34 -4.04 -8.40 1.95
C GLU A 34 -3.52 -8.56 0.51
N SER A 35 -4.42 -8.60 -0.49
CA SER A 35 -4.01 -8.66 -1.89
C SER A 35 -3.74 -7.28 -2.49
N SER A 36 -4.16 -6.20 -1.82
CA SER A 36 -3.91 -4.83 -2.27
C SER A 36 -2.58 -4.30 -1.75
N ALA A 37 -1.69 -3.89 -2.65
CA ALA A 37 -0.37 -3.39 -2.26
C ALA A 37 -0.46 -2.13 -1.39
N MET A 38 -1.43 -1.26 -1.66
CA MET A 38 -1.63 -0.01 -0.91
C MET A 38 -2.05 -0.28 0.54
N ILE A 39 -3.00 -1.18 0.75
CA ILE A 39 -3.49 -1.51 2.11
C ILE A 39 -2.38 -2.17 2.91
N VAL A 40 -1.64 -3.11 2.30
CA VAL A 40 -0.47 -3.73 2.94
C VAL A 40 0.59 -2.68 3.31
N ALA A 41 0.85 -1.70 2.44
CA ALA A 41 1.80 -0.63 2.72
C ALA A 41 1.35 0.25 3.92
N GLN A 42 0.06 0.57 4.01
CA GLN A 42 -0.52 1.29 5.14
C GLN A 42 -0.43 0.49 6.45
N MET A 43 -0.73 -0.81 6.42
CA MET A 43 -0.60 -1.68 7.60
C MET A 43 0.84 -1.77 8.10
N VAL A 44 1.82 -1.81 7.18
CA VAL A 44 3.24 -1.74 7.54
C VAL A 44 3.56 -0.38 8.18
N ALA A 45 3.04 0.71 7.63
CA ALA A 45 3.24 2.06 8.15
C ALA A 45 2.70 2.19 9.58
N GLU A 46 1.45 1.79 9.81
CA GLU A 46 0.85 1.76 11.14
C GLU A 46 1.68 0.93 12.13
N GLY A 47 2.23 -0.20 11.67
CA GLY A 47 3.09 -1.03 12.50
C GLY A 47 4.38 -0.33 12.93
N LEU A 48 4.99 0.43 12.02
CA LEU A 48 6.18 1.22 12.30
C LEU A 48 5.88 2.44 13.19
N GLU A 49 4.72 3.09 13.00
CA GLU A 49 4.27 4.22 13.81
C GLU A 49 3.96 3.81 15.26
N LYS A 50 3.45 2.59 15.46
CA LYS A 50 3.29 1.95 16.77
C LYS A 50 4.62 1.52 17.42
N ARG A 51 5.76 1.90 16.83
CA ARG A 51 7.12 1.58 17.31
C ARG A 51 7.43 0.10 17.40
N MET A 52 6.77 -0.75 16.60
CA MET A 52 7.13 -2.16 16.53
C MET A 52 8.47 -2.35 15.80
N PRO A 53 9.26 -3.39 16.14
CA PRO A 53 10.50 -3.68 15.43
C PRO A 53 10.25 -3.93 13.94
N PHE A 54 10.90 -3.15 13.07
CA PHE A 54 10.65 -3.17 11.62
C PHE A 54 10.80 -4.57 10.99
N ARG A 55 11.76 -5.39 11.47
CA ARG A 55 11.93 -6.78 11.01
C ARG A 55 10.73 -7.66 11.31
N ARG A 56 10.14 -7.50 12.49
CA ARG A 56 8.95 -8.25 12.92
C ARG A 56 7.75 -7.85 12.08
N VAL A 57 7.56 -6.54 11.87
CA VAL A 57 6.48 -6.01 11.01
C VAL A 57 6.62 -6.54 9.58
N MET A 58 7.81 -6.46 8.98
CA MET A 58 8.05 -7.00 7.64
C MET A 58 7.76 -8.49 7.55
N LYS A 59 8.28 -9.30 8.49
CA LYS A 59 8.08 -10.75 8.48
C LYS A 59 6.60 -11.09 8.59
N SER A 60 5.91 -10.51 9.57
CA SER A 60 4.49 -10.76 9.81
C SER A 60 3.61 -10.33 8.62
N MET A 61 3.89 -9.18 8.00
CA MET A 61 3.10 -8.69 6.86
C MET A 61 3.34 -9.50 5.59
N VAL A 62 4.58 -9.96 5.37
CA VAL A 62 4.90 -10.86 4.25
C VAL A 62 4.20 -12.21 4.42
N GLU A 63 4.25 -12.81 5.62
CA GLU A 63 3.59 -14.08 5.89
C GLU A 63 2.06 -13.97 5.77
N LYS A 64 1.49 -12.88 6.28
CA LYS A 64 0.06 -12.59 6.18
C LYS A 64 -0.36 -12.46 4.71
N ALA A 65 0.26 -11.56 3.95
CA ALA A 65 -0.09 -11.37 2.54
C ALA A 65 0.15 -12.60 1.66
N PHE A 66 1.18 -13.41 1.96
CA PHE A 66 1.46 -14.64 1.22
C PHE A 66 0.53 -15.81 1.56
N ALA A 67 -0.13 -15.79 2.73
CA ALA A 67 -1.13 -16.80 3.08
C ALA A 67 -2.40 -16.70 2.22
N ASN A 68 -2.62 -15.57 1.54
CA ASN A 68 -3.74 -15.39 0.63
C ASN A 68 -3.50 -16.12 -0.70
N ARG A 69 -4.51 -16.86 -1.17
CA ARG A 69 -4.44 -17.69 -2.38
C ARG A 69 -4.22 -16.89 -3.66
N ASP A 70 -4.68 -15.63 -3.66
CA ASP A 70 -4.57 -14.74 -4.81
C ASP A 70 -3.15 -14.17 -4.98
N VAL A 71 -2.26 -14.35 -3.99
CA VAL A 71 -0.91 -13.77 -3.98
C VAL A 71 0.12 -14.85 -4.27
N LYS A 72 0.76 -14.76 -5.44
CA LYS A 72 1.84 -15.68 -5.86
C LYS A 72 3.23 -15.22 -5.42
N GLY A 73 3.38 -13.95 -5.08
CA GLY A 73 4.60 -13.42 -4.50
C GLY A 73 4.44 -12.00 -3.96
N ILE A 74 5.28 -11.68 -2.98
CA ILE A 74 5.29 -10.38 -2.34
C ILE A 74 6.72 -9.92 -2.06
N LYS A 75 6.99 -8.65 -2.33
CA LYS A 75 8.22 -7.96 -1.91
C LYS A 75 7.85 -6.70 -1.18
N ILE A 76 8.41 -6.55 0.01
CA ILE A 76 8.32 -5.32 0.80
C ILE A 76 9.74 -4.78 0.92
N SER A 77 9.92 -3.50 0.59
CA SER A 77 11.18 -2.77 0.76
C SER A 77 10.94 -1.55 1.64
N LEU A 78 11.71 -1.44 2.70
CA LEU A 78 11.75 -0.28 3.58
C LEU A 78 13.04 0.49 3.30
N ALA A 79 12.94 1.80 3.20
CA ALA A 79 14.08 2.69 3.02
C ALA A 79 13.99 3.86 4.01
N GLY A 80 15.05 4.09 4.77
CA GLY A 80 15.14 5.22 5.70
C GLY A 80 15.91 4.90 6.98
N MET A 81 15.70 5.70 8.02
CA MET A 81 16.30 5.50 9.34
C MET A 81 15.57 4.39 10.11
N LEU A 82 15.92 3.15 9.82
CA LEU A 82 15.27 1.99 10.41
C LEU A 82 15.68 1.81 11.88
N GLY A 83 14.70 1.62 12.76
CA GLY A 83 14.93 1.32 14.18
C GLY A 83 15.57 2.47 14.99
N GLY A 84 15.50 3.71 14.51
CA GLY A 84 16.09 4.87 15.20
C GLY A 84 17.61 5.00 15.00
N SER A 85 18.18 4.30 14.01
CA SER A 85 19.58 4.49 13.62
C SER A 85 19.79 5.85 12.95
N LYS A 86 20.95 6.49 13.19
CA LYS A 86 21.34 7.76 12.54
C LYS A 86 21.63 7.61 11.03
N MET A 87 21.79 6.38 10.53
CA MET A 87 22.12 6.12 9.13
C MET A 87 20.92 5.48 8.42
N SER A 88 20.62 5.99 7.23
CA SER A 88 19.60 5.41 6.36
C SER A 88 20.04 4.06 5.82
N ARG A 89 19.14 3.08 5.87
CA ARG A 89 19.35 1.73 5.35
C ARG A 89 18.17 1.34 4.48
N VAL A 90 18.42 0.41 3.56
CA VAL A 90 17.37 -0.22 2.76
C VAL A 90 17.31 -1.69 3.14
N GLU A 91 16.17 -2.14 3.63
CA GLU A 91 15.92 -3.55 3.95
C GLU A 91 14.76 -4.05 3.12
N SER A 92 14.96 -5.17 2.43
CA SER A 92 13.93 -5.75 1.59
C SER A 92 13.73 -7.22 1.92
N LYS A 93 12.47 -7.66 1.92
CA LYS A 93 12.09 -9.05 2.09
C LYS A 93 11.21 -9.44 0.91
N LYS A 94 11.57 -10.53 0.26
CA LYS A 94 10.84 -11.12 -0.87
C LYS A 94 10.47 -12.57 -0.51
N VAL A 95 9.24 -12.95 -0.83
CA VAL A 95 8.74 -14.33 -0.76
C VAL A 95 7.97 -14.61 -2.05
N GLY A 96 8.12 -15.82 -2.61
CA GLY A 96 7.50 -16.20 -3.87
C GLY A 96 8.14 -15.58 -5.11
N GLN A 97 7.39 -15.60 -6.21
CA GLN A 97 7.83 -15.12 -7.52
C GLN A 97 7.37 -13.69 -7.78
N ILE A 98 8.26 -12.85 -8.33
CA ILE A 98 7.95 -11.46 -8.69
C ILE A 98 8.74 -11.13 -9.97
N PRO A 99 8.16 -11.41 -11.14
CA PRO A 99 8.82 -11.17 -12.40
C PRO A 99 8.63 -9.71 -12.86
N LEU A 100 9.53 -8.82 -12.43
CA LEU A 100 9.43 -7.36 -12.72
C LEU A 100 9.62 -6.99 -14.19
N GLN A 101 10.22 -7.87 -15.00
CA GLN A 101 10.45 -7.63 -16.43
C GLN A 101 9.31 -8.17 -17.30
N THR A 102 8.43 -9.01 -16.74
CA THR A 102 7.39 -9.70 -17.49
C THR A 102 6.14 -8.83 -17.54
N LEU A 103 5.85 -8.22 -18.70
CA LEU A 103 4.70 -7.31 -18.86
C LEU A 103 3.33 -7.98 -18.67
N ARG A 104 3.22 -9.30 -18.92
CA ARG A 104 1.99 -10.08 -18.69
C ARG A 104 1.71 -10.38 -17.20
N ALA A 105 2.64 -10.06 -16.32
CA ALA A 105 2.49 -10.29 -14.89
C ALA A 105 1.61 -9.20 -14.26
N ASP A 106 0.53 -9.59 -13.60
CA ASP A 106 -0.26 -8.68 -12.77
C ASP A 106 0.51 -8.37 -11.49
N ILE A 107 1.15 -7.20 -11.46
CA ILE A 107 1.92 -6.71 -10.34
C ILE A 107 1.28 -5.42 -9.82
N ASP A 108 0.71 -5.53 -8.63
CA ASP A 108 0.21 -4.40 -7.87
C ASP A 108 1.38 -3.75 -7.11
N TYR A 109 1.62 -2.47 -7.37
CA TYR A 109 2.68 -1.69 -6.75
C TYR A 109 2.11 -0.52 -5.96
N ALA A 110 2.59 -0.36 -4.74
CA ALA A 110 2.28 0.81 -3.93
C ALA A 110 3.53 1.38 -3.26
N LEU A 111 3.54 2.71 -3.20
CA LEU A 111 4.47 3.50 -2.41
C LEU A 111 3.69 4.19 -1.30
N TYR A 112 4.18 4.07 -0.08
CA TYR A 112 3.62 4.78 1.07
C TYR A 112 4.75 5.28 1.98
N GLU A 113 4.48 6.36 2.72
CA GLU A 113 5.43 6.93 3.68
C GLU A 113 4.89 6.75 5.09
N ALA A 114 5.68 6.19 6.00
CA ALA A 114 5.38 6.15 7.41
C ALA A 114 5.96 7.39 8.12
N PHE A 115 5.17 8.01 9.00
CA PHE A 115 5.56 9.22 9.72
C PHE A 115 6.05 8.87 11.12
N LEU A 116 7.37 8.87 11.34
CA LEU A 116 7.95 8.65 12.65
C LEU A 116 8.45 9.98 13.25
N PRO A 117 8.57 10.07 14.58
CA PRO A 117 9.07 11.28 15.24
C PRO A 117 10.46 11.72 14.76
N LEU A 118 11.30 10.77 14.36
CA LEU A 118 12.67 11.03 13.92
C LEU A 118 12.78 11.29 12.41
N GLY A 119 11.69 11.10 11.65
CA GLY A 119 11.70 11.27 10.19
C GLY A 119 10.73 10.33 9.48
N LYS A 120 10.85 10.28 8.16
CA LYS A 120 9.99 9.45 7.31
C LYS A 120 10.69 8.16 6.90
N ILE A 121 9.92 7.08 6.80
CA ILE A 121 10.38 5.81 6.22
C ILE A 121 9.56 5.54 4.97
N GLY A 122 10.23 5.34 3.84
CA GLY A 122 9.60 4.95 2.59
C GLY A 122 9.32 3.45 2.57
N ILE A 123 8.09 3.08 2.24
CA ILE A 123 7.60 1.71 2.13
C ILE A 123 7.21 1.46 0.69
N LYS A 124 7.86 0.50 0.05
CA LYS A 124 7.53 0.03 -1.30
C LYS A 124 7.04 -1.41 -1.22
N VAL A 125 5.86 -1.67 -1.76
CA VAL A 125 5.26 -3.01 -1.79
C VAL A 125 4.98 -3.41 -3.22
N TRP A 126 5.37 -4.63 -3.58
CA TRP A 126 5.01 -5.30 -4.82
C TRP A 126 4.27 -6.58 -4.48
N ILE A 127 3.08 -6.77 -5.05
CA ILE A 127 2.28 -7.99 -4.93
C ILE A 127 2.05 -8.54 -6.33
N TYR A 128 2.46 -9.78 -6.55
CA TYR A 128 2.23 -10.50 -7.79
C TYR A 128 0.99 -11.40 -7.63
N LYS A 129 -0.04 -11.15 -8.45
CA LYS A 129 -1.34 -11.85 -8.38
C LYS A 129 -1.47 -12.98 -9.41
N GLY A 130 -0.62 -12.99 -10.43
CA GLY A 130 -0.67 -13.99 -11.49
C GLY A 130 -0.37 -13.39 -12.84
N GLU A 131 -0.62 -14.16 -13.90
CA GLU A 131 -0.50 -13.66 -15.27
C GLU A 131 -1.90 -13.34 -15.77
N ILE A 132 -2.04 -12.22 -16.46
CA ILE A 132 -3.28 -11.86 -17.17
C ILE A 132 -3.12 -12.42 -18.58
N PHE A 133 -4.03 -13.31 -18.96
CA PHE A 133 -4.20 -13.70 -20.35
C PHE A 133 -5.39 -12.90 -20.87
N ASP A 134 -5.16 -12.02 -21.86
CA ASP A 134 -6.27 -11.44 -22.59
C ASP A 134 -7.01 -12.58 -23.30
N GLU A 135 -8.25 -12.86 -22.87
CA GLU A 135 -9.17 -13.67 -23.64
C GLU A 135 -9.52 -12.88 -24.91
N LYS A 136 -9.09 -13.39 -26.06
CA LYS A 136 -9.50 -12.91 -27.38
C LYS A 136 -10.94 -13.31 -27.69
#